data_AF-A0A661S688-F1
#
_entry.id   AF-A0A661S688-F1
#
_cell.length_a   1.000
_cell.length_b   1.000
_cell.length_c   1.000
_cell.angle_alpha   90.00
_cell.angle_beta   90.00
_cell.angle_gamma   90.00
#
_symmetry.space_group_name_H-M   'P 1'
#
loop_
_entity.id
_entity.type
_entity.pdbx_description
1 polymer ?
#
loop_
_entity_poly.entity_id
_entity_poly.type
_entity_poly.pdbx_seq_one_letter_code
_entity_poly.pdbx_strand_id
1 'polypeptide(L)'
;LEKEMKRNLFFIFCVLIIFITKSSLIAAEDSPKNIQVPVGTMLIQVPAHFQTKKSPVRFSHSTHLKFSCMACHHEWDRLSPVQGCTSSGCHERLKPSPPSGKPSQNKKIISLTGAYHKACRGCHRNQLKQAIETTKTSSGQKSNIQASGPIACAGCHPETFMAKEHPLTSFSLPLGMITIPPPDGVEAKRSSVNFPHSLHFDQDCRVCHHDWGDGREVKSCTTSGCHDQLKADESSRNISDPKNKKYFLAAYHKKCFHCHLDLKKQKNILVKTDKIDGITALNKNAPIRCNGCHNGE
;
A
#
# COMPACT_ATOMS: atom_id res chain seq x y z
N LEU A 1 -51.79 45.33 17.17
CA LEU A 1 -50.42 45.45 17.72
C LEU A 1 -49.82 44.11 18.14
N GLU A 2 -50.47 43.33 19.01
CA GLU A 2 -49.90 42.06 19.52
C GLU A 2 -49.67 40.96 18.45
N LYS A 3 -50.55 40.88 17.44
CA LYS A 3 -50.46 39.87 16.35
C LYS A 3 -49.32 40.15 15.36
N GLU A 4 -49.00 41.43 15.14
CA GLU A 4 -47.87 41.83 14.28
C GLU A 4 -46.52 41.66 14.97
N MET A 5 -46.47 41.92 16.28
CA MET A 5 -45.27 41.73 17.09
C MET A 5 -44.86 40.26 17.16
N LYS A 6 -45.82 39.33 17.30
CA LYS A 6 -45.56 37.88 17.28
C LYS A 6 -45.07 37.38 15.90
N ARG A 7 -45.57 37.97 14.80
CA ARG A 7 -45.14 37.62 13.43
C ARG A 7 -43.71 38.09 13.14
N ASN A 8 -43.34 39.28 13.59
CA ASN A 8 -41.98 39.80 13.44
C ASN A 8 -40.98 39.07 14.35
N LEU A 9 -41.38 38.69 15.57
CA LEU A 9 -40.53 37.90 16.47
C LEU A 9 -40.28 36.49 15.94
N PHE A 10 -41.29 35.86 15.34
CA PHE A 10 -41.16 34.56 14.68
C PHE A 10 -40.24 34.61 13.45
N PHE A 11 -40.36 35.65 12.62
CA PHE A 11 -39.48 35.84 11.46
C PHE A 11 -38.01 36.08 11.85
N ILE A 12 -37.76 36.86 12.90
CA ILE A 12 -36.41 37.12 13.41
C ILE A 12 -35.79 35.83 13.98
N PHE A 13 -36.58 35.01 14.67
CA PHE A 13 -36.12 33.72 15.21
C PHE A 13 -35.80 32.70 14.10
N CYS A 14 -36.61 32.65 13.03
CA CYS A 14 -36.33 31.79 11.88
C CYS A 14 -35.06 32.22 11.10
N VAL A 15 -34.83 33.52 10.93
CA VAL A 15 -33.61 34.01 10.26
C VAL A 15 -32.36 33.75 11.13
N LEU A 16 -32.45 33.91 12.45
CA LEU A 16 -31.37 33.56 13.38
C LEU A 16 -31.02 32.06 13.35
N ILE A 17 -32.00 31.16 13.27
CA ILE A 17 -31.74 29.71 13.14
C ILE A 17 -31.10 29.35 11.79
N ILE A 18 -31.44 30.07 10.70
CA ILE A 18 -30.81 29.88 9.38
C ILE A 18 -29.35 30.39 9.37
N PHE A 19 -29.02 31.40 10.19
CA PHE A 19 -27.64 31.87 10.35
C PHE A 19 -26.80 30.96 11.26
N ILE A 20 -27.38 30.30 12.26
CA ILE A 20 -26.65 29.41 13.18
C ILE A 20 -26.35 28.03 12.55
N THR A 21 -27.10 27.59 11.54
CA THR A 21 -26.88 26.28 10.88
C THR A 21 -25.87 26.30 9.72
N LYS A 22 -25.32 27.47 9.34
CA LYS A 22 -24.32 27.57 8.26
C LYS A 22 -22.86 27.57 8.70
N SER A 23 -22.57 27.47 10.00
CA SER A 23 -21.20 27.55 10.52
C SER A 23 -20.59 26.20 10.93
N SER A 24 -21.20 25.07 10.61
CA SER A 24 -20.49 23.79 10.62
C SER A 24 -19.71 23.61 9.32
N LEU A 25 -18.72 24.47 9.12
CA LEU A 25 -17.57 24.12 8.29
C LEU A 25 -16.90 22.97 9.05
N ILE A 26 -17.22 21.74 8.68
CA ILE A 26 -16.38 20.60 9.01
C ILE A 26 -15.05 20.95 8.34
N ALA A 27 -14.09 21.42 9.14
CA ALA A 27 -12.71 21.49 8.70
C ALA A 27 -12.40 20.08 8.17
N ALA A 28 -12.15 19.96 6.87
CA ALA A 28 -11.53 18.78 6.34
C ALA A 28 -10.21 18.66 7.11
N GLU A 29 -10.17 17.70 8.04
CA GLU A 29 -8.95 17.39 8.76
C GLU A 29 -7.91 17.04 7.69
N ASP A 30 -6.92 17.91 7.52
CA ASP A 30 -5.88 17.79 6.50
C ASP A 30 -5.23 16.42 6.69
N SER A 31 -5.59 15.47 5.82
CA SER A 31 -5.02 14.13 5.88
C SER A 31 -3.51 14.24 5.72
N PRO A 32 -2.72 13.46 6.48
CA PRO A 32 -1.27 13.61 6.47
C PRO A 32 -0.73 13.42 5.05
N LYS A 33 0.05 14.39 4.57
CA LYS A 33 0.69 14.30 3.24
C LYS A 33 1.76 13.21 3.18
N ASN A 34 2.32 12.83 4.33
CA ASN A 34 3.33 11.80 4.44
C ASN A 34 3.11 10.98 5.72
N ILE A 35 3.54 9.71 5.72
CA ILE A 35 3.68 8.90 6.93
C ILE A 35 5.12 8.44 7.11
N GLN A 36 5.53 8.25 8.36
CA GLN A 36 6.81 7.66 8.69
C GLN A 36 6.69 6.14 8.70
N VAL A 37 7.37 5.49 7.76
CA VAL A 37 7.40 4.03 7.66
C VAL A 37 8.66 3.53 8.37
N PRO A 38 8.53 2.73 9.45
CA PRO A 38 9.69 2.22 10.17
C PRO A 38 10.44 1.21 9.31
N VAL A 39 11.76 1.26 9.34
CA VAL A 39 12.65 0.29 8.69
C VAL A 39 13.56 -0.33 9.73
N GLY A 40 13.99 -1.55 9.44
CA GLY A 40 14.78 -2.38 10.32
C GLY A 40 13.98 -3.52 10.92
N THR A 41 14.46 -4.02 12.06
CA THR A 41 13.82 -5.10 12.81
C THR A 41 13.12 -4.51 14.03
N MET A 42 11.82 -4.69 14.10
CA MET A 42 10.98 -4.29 15.23
C MET A 42 10.64 -5.49 16.11
N LEU A 43 10.19 -5.20 17.33
CA LEU A 43 9.71 -6.20 18.27
C LEU A 43 8.19 -6.20 18.28
N ILE A 44 7.60 -7.33 17.90
CA ILE A 44 6.17 -7.55 18.10
C ILE A 44 6.01 -8.20 19.47
N GLN A 45 5.40 -7.44 20.38
CA GLN A 45 5.08 -7.85 21.73
C GLN A 45 3.58 -7.88 21.90
N VAL A 46 3.13 -8.80 22.74
CA VAL A 46 1.74 -8.79 23.18
C VAL A 46 1.58 -7.63 24.19
N PRO A 47 0.46 -6.88 24.15
CA PRO A 47 0.20 -5.83 25.14
C PRO A 47 0.40 -6.30 26.59
N ALA A 48 0.96 -5.44 27.44
CA ALA A 48 1.42 -5.79 28.80
C ALA A 48 0.35 -6.42 29.71
N HIS A 49 -0.93 -6.15 29.47
CA HIS A 49 -2.04 -6.71 30.24
C HIS A 49 -2.34 -8.18 29.90
N PHE A 50 -1.70 -8.76 28.89
CA PHE A 50 -1.80 -10.17 28.56
C PHE A 50 -0.58 -10.95 29.03
N GLN A 51 -0.81 -12.08 29.70
CA GLN A 51 0.26 -13.02 30.04
C GLN A 51 0.50 -14.02 28.91
N THR A 52 1.75 -14.16 28.47
CA THR A 52 2.15 -15.07 27.40
C THR A 52 3.40 -15.86 27.80
N LYS A 53 3.43 -17.14 27.40
CA LYS A 53 4.58 -18.04 27.60
C LYS A 53 5.61 -17.96 26.45
N LYS A 54 5.32 -17.18 25.40
CA LYS A 54 6.18 -17.07 24.22
C LYS A 54 6.95 -15.75 24.27
N SER A 55 8.20 -15.80 23.81
CA SER A 55 9.06 -14.63 23.68
C SER A 55 8.53 -13.65 22.63
N PRO A 56 8.93 -12.37 22.69
CA PRO A 56 8.66 -11.41 21.63
C PRO A 56 9.14 -11.89 20.26
N VAL A 57 8.41 -11.51 19.21
CA VAL A 57 8.81 -11.83 17.83
C VAL A 57 9.72 -10.72 17.30
N ARG A 58 10.91 -11.08 16.82
CA ARG A 58 11.76 -10.18 16.04
C ARG A 58 11.23 -10.15 14.61
N PHE A 59 10.63 -9.03 14.23
CA PHE A 59 10.01 -8.86 12.92
C PHE A 59 10.83 -7.88 12.07
N SER A 60 11.44 -8.39 11.02
CA SER A 60 12.18 -7.56 10.06
C SER A 60 11.20 -6.87 9.11
N HIS A 61 10.76 -5.65 9.44
CA HIS A 61 9.84 -4.91 8.60
C HIS A 61 10.46 -4.58 7.25
N SER A 62 11.75 -4.21 7.20
CA SER A 62 12.46 -3.93 5.93
C SER A 62 12.37 -5.06 4.92
N THR A 63 12.52 -6.32 5.35
CA THR A 63 12.45 -7.46 4.42
C THR A 63 11.03 -7.77 3.97
N HIS A 64 10.02 -7.28 4.69
CA HIS A 64 8.60 -7.42 4.37
C HIS A 64 8.03 -6.26 3.55
N LEU A 65 8.74 -5.12 3.42
CA LEU A 65 8.36 -4.01 2.53
C LEU A 65 8.32 -4.37 1.03
N LYS A 66 8.77 -5.59 0.70
CA LYS A 66 8.54 -6.22 -0.61
C LYS A 66 7.11 -6.66 -0.88
N PHE A 67 6.25 -6.63 0.12
CA PHE A 67 4.84 -6.96 -0.02
C PHE A 67 4.04 -5.67 0.03
N SER A 68 2.84 -5.69 -0.58
CA SER A 68 1.86 -4.62 -0.40
C SER A 68 1.66 -4.32 1.08
N CYS A 69 1.61 -3.04 1.46
CA CYS A 69 1.28 -2.63 2.83
C CYS A 69 -0.07 -3.23 3.26
N MET A 70 -1.02 -3.32 2.33
CA MET A 70 -2.36 -3.88 2.54
C MET A 70 -2.38 -5.41 2.71
N ALA A 71 -1.29 -6.11 2.37
CA ALA A 71 -1.17 -7.54 2.67
C ALA A 71 -1.14 -7.82 4.18
N CYS A 72 -0.68 -6.85 4.97
CA CYS A 72 -0.65 -6.89 6.43
C CYS A 72 -1.66 -5.91 7.05
N HIS A 73 -1.65 -4.65 6.61
CA HIS A 73 -2.55 -3.60 7.06
C HIS A 73 -3.82 -3.58 6.20
N HIS A 74 -4.57 -4.68 6.26
CA HIS A 74 -5.67 -4.95 5.33
C HIS A 74 -6.91 -4.05 5.48
N GLU A 75 -7.04 -3.34 6.60
CA GLU A 75 -8.08 -2.31 6.82
C GLU A 75 -7.56 -0.89 6.60
N TRP A 76 -6.31 -0.72 6.13
CA TRP A 76 -5.75 0.62 5.93
C TRP A 76 -6.40 1.30 4.73
N ASP A 77 -6.84 2.54 4.93
CA ASP A 77 -7.46 3.40 3.92
C ASP A 77 -6.46 3.99 2.91
N ARG A 78 -5.15 3.84 3.18
CA ARG A 78 -4.01 4.39 2.41
C ARG A 78 -3.83 5.90 2.55
N LEU A 79 -4.49 6.53 3.52
CA LEU A 79 -4.50 7.98 3.74
C LEU A 79 -4.23 8.36 5.20
N SER A 80 -4.67 7.53 6.14
CA SER A 80 -4.46 7.74 7.57
C SER A 80 -3.13 7.17 8.04
N PRO A 81 -2.64 7.53 9.23
CA PRO A 81 -1.52 6.83 9.87
C PRO A 81 -1.78 5.32 9.98
N VAL A 82 -0.75 4.53 9.66
CA VAL A 82 -0.87 3.06 9.68
C VAL A 82 -1.00 2.57 11.12
N GLN A 83 -2.01 1.74 11.35
CA GLN A 83 -2.34 1.19 12.65
C GLN A 83 -1.82 -0.23 12.85
N GLY A 84 -1.55 -0.59 14.11
CA GLY A 84 -1.16 -1.94 14.52
C GLY A 84 -2.35 -2.90 14.64
N CYS A 85 -2.08 -4.20 14.70
CA CYS A 85 -3.12 -5.23 14.80
C CYS A 85 -4.03 -5.08 16.05
N THR A 86 -3.50 -4.52 17.13
CA THR A 86 -4.18 -4.34 18.41
C THR A 86 -4.93 -3.02 18.55
N SER A 87 -5.09 -2.26 17.46
CA SER A 87 -5.92 -1.05 17.49
C SER A 87 -7.35 -1.36 17.92
N SER A 88 -8.01 -0.37 18.52
CA SER A 88 -9.36 -0.56 19.05
C SER A 88 -10.33 -1.00 17.96
N GLY A 89 -11.15 -2.01 18.26
CA GLY A 89 -12.08 -2.62 17.31
C GLY A 89 -11.47 -3.63 16.32
N CYS A 90 -10.17 -3.94 16.42
CA CYS A 90 -9.47 -4.89 15.53
C CYS A 90 -9.25 -6.26 16.18
N HIS A 91 -8.02 -6.58 16.58
CA HIS A 91 -7.63 -7.90 17.11
C HIS A 91 -7.36 -7.86 18.62
N GLU A 92 -8.37 -7.49 19.40
CA GLU A 92 -8.25 -7.17 20.84
C GLU A 92 -8.24 -8.39 21.77
N ARG A 93 -8.60 -9.59 21.30
CA ARG A 93 -8.61 -10.80 22.14
C ARG A 93 -7.30 -11.55 21.98
N LEU A 94 -6.63 -11.96 23.06
CA LEU A 94 -5.38 -12.71 22.92
C LEU A 94 -5.57 -14.03 22.13
N LYS A 95 -6.57 -14.83 22.52
CA LYS A 95 -6.83 -16.16 21.96
C LYS A 95 -8.14 -16.19 21.15
N PRO A 96 -8.24 -17.07 20.12
CA PRO A 96 -9.51 -17.32 19.46
C PRO A 96 -10.55 -17.83 20.47
N SER A 97 -11.80 -17.42 20.28
CA SER A 97 -12.92 -18.03 21.01
C SER A 97 -13.01 -19.52 20.65
N PRO A 98 -13.48 -20.39 21.58
CA PRO A 98 -13.77 -21.78 21.27
C PRO A 98 -14.66 -21.89 20.03
N PRO A 99 -14.49 -22.94 19.20
CA PRO A 99 -15.38 -23.19 18.07
C PRO A 99 -16.81 -23.27 18.61
N SER A 100 -17.63 -22.32 18.19
CA SER A 100 -19.03 -22.17 18.61
C SER A 100 -19.89 -22.31 17.36
N GLY A 101 -20.47 -23.48 17.16
CA GLY A 101 -21.38 -23.79 16.06
C GLY A 101 -20.73 -23.85 14.67
N LYS A 102 -21.59 -24.04 13.65
CA LYS A 102 -21.18 -24.11 12.24
C LYS A 102 -20.37 -22.86 11.85
N PRO A 103 -19.27 -23.01 11.10
CA PRO A 103 -18.45 -21.88 10.67
C PRO A 103 -19.30 -20.89 9.87
N SER A 104 -19.58 -19.73 10.45
CA SER A 104 -20.13 -18.58 9.72
C SER A 104 -19.02 -18.03 8.82
N GLN A 105 -19.32 -17.92 7.53
CA GLN A 105 -18.41 -17.41 6.49
C GLN A 105 -17.93 -15.96 6.76
N ASN A 106 -18.55 -15.24 7.71
CA ASN A 106 -18.32 -13.81 7.98
C ASN A 106 -17.75 -13.48 9.37
N LYS A 107 -17.15 -14.44 10.10
CA LYS A 107 -16.64 -14.14 11.45
C LYS A 107 -15.30 -13.36 11.39
N LYS A 108 -15.33 -12.06 11.71
CA LYS A 108 -14.12 -11.23 11.88
C LYS A 108 -13.16 -11.92 12.85
N ILE A 109 -11.89 -12.07 12.44
CA ILE A 109 -10.85 -12.59 13.34
C ILE A 109 -10.59 -11.49 14.36
N ILE A 110 -11.08 -11.67 15.57
CA ILE A 110 -10.86 -10.72 16.69
C ILE A 110 -9.69 -11.16 17.57
N SER A 111 -9.10 -12.33 17.30
CA SER A 111 -7.98 -12.83 18.10
C SER A 111 -6.63 -12.39 17.54
N LEU A 112 -5.80 -11.82 18.39
CA LEU A 112 -4.44 -11.38 18.08
C LEU A 112 -3.57 -12.56 17.63
N THR A 113 -3.64 -13.69 18.35
CA THR A 113 -2.93 -14.93 17.97
C THR A 113 -3.39 -15.41 16.59
N GLY A 114 -4.69 -15.34 16.31
CA GLY A 114 -5.25 -15.76 15.01
C GLY A 114 -4.80 -14.84 13.88
N ALA A 115 -4.82 -13.52 14.10
CA ALA A 115 -4.41 -12.51 13.14
C ALA A 115 -2.94 -12.67 12.73
N TYR A 116 -2.02 -12.67 13.71
CA TYR A 116 -0.59 -12.84 13.42
C TYR A 116 -0.28 -14.20 12.78
N HIS A 117 -0.88 -15.30 13.27
CA HIS A 117 -0.63 -16.61 12.65
C HIS A 117 -1.17 -16.70 11.23
N LYS A 118 -2.32 -16.08 10.93
CA LYS A 118 -2.85 -16.02 9.57
C LYS A 118 -1.94 -15.19 8.67
N ALA A 119 -1.56 -13.99 9.10
CA ALA A 119 -0.72 -13.08 8.32
C ALA A 119 0.69 -13.64 8.09
N CYS A 120 1.39 -14.06 9.15
CA CYS A 120 2.77 -14.52 9.05
C CYS A 120 2.85 -15.97 8.53
N ARG A 121 2.29 -16.93 9.26
CA ARG A 121 2.45 -18.36 8.94
C ARG A 121 1.64 -18.77 7.73
N GLY A 122 0.47 -18.15 7.51
CA GLY A 122 -0.34 -18.39 6.32
C GLY A 122 0.40 -17.98 5.05
N CYS A 123 0.95 -16.75 5.04
CA CYS A 123 1.76 -16.27 3.92
C CYS A 123 2.98 -17.18 3.67
N HIS A 124 3.80 -17.45 4.69
CA HIS A 124 4.99 -18.29 4.54
C HIS A 124 4.69 -19.70 4.04
N ARG A 125 3.58 -20.32 4.50
CA ARG A 125 3.13 -21.63 3.98
C ARG A 125 2.75 -21.57 2.51
N ASN A 126 2.07 -20.50 2.08
CA ASN A 126 1.69 -20.35 0.68
C ASN A 126 2.91 -20.14 -0.22
N GLN A 127 3.89 -19.35 0.23
CA GLN A 127 5.17 -19.21 -0.48
C GLN A 127 5.90 -20.55 -0.62
N LEU A 128 5.95 -21.33 0.46
CA LEU A 128 6.56 -22.66 0.42
C LEU A 128 5.83 -23.59 -0.57
N LYS A 129 4.50 -23.60 -0.58
CA LYS A 129 3.70 -24.38 -1.53
C LYS A 129 3.98 -23.98 -2.98
N GLN A 130 3.95 -22.68 -3.28
CA GLN A 130 4.25 -22.15 -4.61
C GLN A 130 5.66 -22.54 -5.06
N ALA A 131 6.65 -22.42 -4.18
CA ALA A 131 8.01 -22.85 -4.47
C ALA A 131 8.05 -24.34 -4.85
N ILE A 132 7.43 -25.22 -4.04
CA ILE A 132 7.36 -26.66 -4.32
C ILE A 132 6.60 -26.97 -5.64
N GLU A 133 5.56 -26.23 -5.97
CA GLU A 133 4.82 -26.42 -7.24
C GLU A 133 5.69 -26.06 -8.44
N THR A 134 6.42 -24.93 -8.38
CA THR A 134 7.32 -24.51 -9.47
C THR A 134 8.53 -25.42 -9.66
N THR A 135 9.00 -26.11 -8.61
CA THR A 135 10.09 -27.09 -8.73
C THR A 135 9.63 -28.38 -9.38
N LYS A 136 8.38 -28.80 -9.14
CA LYS A 136 7.78 -30.00 -9.76
C LYS A 136 7.55 -29.85 -11.26
N THR A 137 7.26 -28.64 -11.73
CA THR A 137 7.09 -28.35 -13.16
C THR A 137 8.42 -28.15 -13.90
N SER A 138 9.50 -27.91 -13.15
CA SER A 138 10.84 -27.61 -13.68
C SER A 138 11.78 -28.77 -13.39
N SER A 139 11.48 -29.95 -13.94
CA SER A 139 12.30 -31.17 -13.83
C SER A 139 13.71 -30.93 -14.39
N GLY A 140 14.65 -30.53 -13.53
CA GLY A 140 16.08 -30.46 -13.88
C GLY A 140 16.87 -29.37 -13.18
N GLN A 141 16.23 -28.32 -12.65
CA GLN A 141 16.94 -27.27 -11.92
C GLN A 141 16.72 -27.47 -10.42
N LYS A 142 17.79 -27.83 -9.68
CA LYS A 142 17.80 -27.71 -8.22
C LYS A 142 17.62 -26.24 -7.86
N SER A 143 16.39 -25.76 -7.88
CA SER A 143 16.08 -24.42 -7.43
C SER A 143 16.42 -24.38 -5.94
N ASN A 144 17.32 -23.48 -5.58
CA ASN A 144 17.45 -23.01 -4.22
C ASN A 144 16.04 -22.56 -3.80
N ILE A 145 15.33 -23.39 -3.01
CA ILE A 145 14.00 -23.08 -2.51
C ILE A 145 14.20 -21.78 -1.73
N GLN A 146 13.84 -20.64 -2.34
CA GLN A 146 13.95 -19.35 -1.68
C GLN A 146 13.29 -19.50 -0.32
N ALA A 147 14.09 -19.36 0.73
CA ALA A 147 13.69 -19.72 2.08
C ALA A 147 12.39 -18.97 2.41
N SER A 148 11.27 -19.70 2.40
CA SER A 148 10.02 -19.18 2.93
C SER A 148 10.28 -18.82 4.39
N GLY A 149 9.71 -17.72 4.87
CA GLY A 149 9.90 -17.32 6.25
C GLY A 149 9.46 -18.41 7.26
N PRO A 150 9.76 -18.24 8.55
CA PRO A 150 9.51 -19.26 9.56
C PRO A 150 8.02 -19.61 9.68
N ILE A 151 7.70 -20.91 9.75
CA ILE A 151 6.35 -21.45 9.96
C ILE A 151 6.22 -22.10 11.36
N ALA A 152 7.35 -22.59 11.89
CA ALA A 152 7.46 -23.21 13.21
C ALA A 152 7.50 -22.15 14.32
N CYS A 153 6.99 -22.50 15.51
CA CYS A 153 6.91 -21.58 16.64
C CYS A 153 8.27 -20.99 17.03
N ALA A 154 9.31 -21.82 17.16
CA ALA A 154 10.66 -21.39 17.54
C ALA A 154 11.32 -20.46 16.50
N GLY A 155 10.91 -20.55 15.23
CA GLY A 155 11.41 -19.67 14.17
C GLY A 155 10.88 -18.23 14.28
N CYS A 156 9.74 -18.02 14.94
CA CYS A 156 9.20 -16.68 15.23
C CYS A 156 9.42 -16.26 16.69
N HIS A 157 9.30 -17.20 17.63
CA HIS A 157 9.43 -17.02 19.07
C HIS A 157 10.68 -17.75 19.58
N PRO A 158 11.88 -17.14 19.50
CA PRO A 158 13.13 -17.78 19.90
C PRO A 158 13.17 -18.03 21.41
N GLU A 159 13.76 -19.14 21.84
CA GLU A 159 13.84 -19.52 23.26
C GLU A 159 14.73 -18.58 24.08
N THR A 160 15.79 -18.05 23.46
CA THR A 160 16.64 -17.01 24.02
C THR A 160 16.37 -15.68 23.31
N PHE A 161 15.83 -14.71 24.05
CA PHE A 161 15.60 -13.37 23.54
C PHE A 161 16.77 -12.47 23.93
N MET A 162 17.66 -12.18 22.98
CA MET A 162 18.64 -11.09 23.15
C MET A 162 18.06 -9.82 22.53
N ALA A 163 17.73 -8.86 23.39
CA ALA A 163 17.29 -7.52 23.04
C ALA A 163 18.46 -6.71 22.45
N LYS A 164 19.00 -7.14 21.30
CA LYS A 164 19.89 -6.26 20.55
C LYS A 164 19.01 -5.25 19.83
N GLU A 165 18.86 -4.09 20.44
CA GLU A 165 18.22 -2.93 19.85
C GLU A 165 18.95 -2.61 18.54
N HIS A 166 18.22 -2.66 17.43
CA HIS A 166 18.68 -1.99 16.21
C HIS A 166 17.90 -0.68 16.15
N PRO A 167 18.57 0.46 15.91
CA PRO A 167 17.88 1.72 15.79
C PRO A 167 16.84 1.59 14.67
N LEU A 168 15.56 1.77 15.03
CA LEU A 168 14.49 1.88 14.07
C LEU A 168 14.66 3.23 13.39
N THR A 169 15.15 3.24 12.15
CA THR A 169 15.06 4.42 11.30
C THR A 169 13.69 4.42 10.62
N SER A 170 13.30 5.54 10.04
CA SER A 170 12.07 5.64 9.25
C SER A 170 12.32 6.40 7.96
N PHE A 171 11.52 6.11 6.94
CA PHE A 171 11.47 6.94 5.74
C PHE A 171 10.08 7.58 5.60
N SER A 172 10.03 8.74 4.94
CA SER A 172 8.79 9.46 4.65
C SER A 172 8.14 8.88 3.40
N LEU A 173 6.91 8.35 3.53
CA LEU A 173 6.11 7.86 2.42
C LEU A 173 5.02 8.90 2.07
N PRO A 174 5.05 9.50 0.87
CA PRO A 174 4.03 10.46 0.45
C PRO A 174 2.70 9.77 0.16
N LEU A 175 1.62 10.33 0.70
CA LEU A 175 0.26 9.83 0.58
C LEU A 175 -0.56 10.64 -0.43
N GLY A 176 -1.67 10.03 -0.87
CA GLY A 176 -2.67 10.66 -1.71
C GLY A 176 -2.18 10.88 -3.14
N MET A 177 -2.46 12.08 -3.64
CA MET A 177 -2.01 12.54 -4.95
C MET A 177 -0.65 13.19 -4.83
N ILE A 178 0.31 12.75 -5.65
CA ILE A 178 1.59 13.45 -5.83
C ILE A 178 1.64 14.05 -7.23
N THR A 179 2.26 15.21 -7.37
CA THR A 179 2.48 15.82 -8.68
C THR A 179 3.85 15.42 -9.19
N ILE A 180 3.91 14.88 -10.41
CA ILE A 180 5.15 14.57 -11.13
C ILE A 180 5.35 15.67 -12.18
N PRO A 181 6.19 16.67 -11.91
CA PRO A 181 6.50 17.71 -12.88
C PRO A 181 7.47 17.21 -13.96
N PRO A 182 7.57 17.91 -15.10
CA PRO A 182 8.71 17.75 -15.99
C PRO A 182 10.02 18.03 -15.24
N PRO A 183 11.13 17.35 -15.56
CA PRO A 183 12.44 17.68 -15.01
C PRO A 183 12.88 19.09 -15.40
N ASP A 184 13.69 19.71 -14.55
CA ASP A 184 14.28 21.02 -14.82
C ASP A 184 15.03 21.04 -16.17
N GLY A 185 14.87 22.12 -16.93
CA GLY A 185 15.49 22.27 -18.25
C GLY A 185 14.74 21.57 -19.39
N VAL A 186 13.57 20.99 -19.14
CA VAL A 186 12.68 20.46 -20.19
C VAL A 186 11.51 21.41 -20.43
N GLU A 187 11.33 21.84 -21.68
CA GLU A 187 10.10 22.49 -22.11
C GLU A 187 8.97 21.44 -22.25
N ALA A 188 8.00 21.51 -21.36
CA ALA A 188 6.91 20.53 -21.30
C ALA A 188 5.81 20.84 -22.31
N LYS A 189 5.45 19.85 -23.13
CA LYS A 189 4.32 19.94 -24.08
C LYS A 189 2.97 19.54 -23.46
N ARG A 190 2.97 19.12 -22.20
CA ARG A 190 1.83 18.59 -21.45
C ARG A 190 1.96 19.05 -20.00
N SER A 191 0.83 19.13 -19.31
CA SER A 191 0.81 19.41 -17.88
C SER A 191 1.46 18.29 -17.06
N SER A 192 1.83 18.66 -15.84
CA SER A 192 2.32 17.72 -14.82
C SER A 192 1.32 16.59 -14.59
N VAL A 193 1.83 15.42 -14.21
CA VAL A 193 0.98 14.26 -13.91
C VAL A 193 0.56 14.32 -12.46
N ASN A 194 -0.75 14.36 -12.21
CA ASN A 194 -1.31 14.16 -10.89
C ASN A 194 -1.44 12.64 -10.65
N PHE A 195 -0.46 12.08 -9.96
CA PHE A 195 -0.33 10.64 -9.74
C PHE A 195 -0.98 10.21 -8.42
N PRO A 196 -2.02 9.36 -8.43
CA PRO A 196 -2.63 8.82 -7.21
C PRO A 196 -1.73 7.76 -6.57
N HIS A 197 -0.68 8.18 -5.88
CA HIS A 197 0.33 7.30 -5.31
C HIS A 197 -0.27 6.29 -4.33
N SER A 198 -1.16 6.73 -3.44
CA SER A 198 -1.82 5.84 -2.48
C SER A 198 -2.59 4.70 -3.14
N LEU A 199 -3.23 4.92 -4.30
CA LEU A 199 -3.98 3.86 -5.01
C LEU A 199 -3.06 2.75 -5.58
N HIS A 200 -1.75 2.95 -5.54
CA HIS A 200 -0.76 1.99 -6.01
C HIS A 200 -0.08 1.21 -4.86
N PHE A 201 -0.44 1.45 -3.60
CA PHE A 201 0.15 0.73 -2.44
C PHE A 201 -0.25 -0.75 -2.33
N ASP A 202 -1.14 -1.20 -3.22
CA ASP A 202 -1.39 -2.62 -3.46
C ASP A 202 -0.25 -3.34 -4.19
N GLN A 203 0.78 -2.61 -4.64
CA GLN A 203 1.96 -3.16 -5.30
C GLN A 203 3.18 -3.16 -4.38
N ASP A 204 4.14 -4.07 -4.62
CA ASP A 204 5.49 -3.96 -4.04
C ASP A 204 6.09 -2.61 -4.49
N CYS A 205 6.61 -1.81 -3.55
CA CYS A 205 7.20 -0.51 -3.84
C CYS A 205 8.32 -0.61 -4.91
N ARG A 206 9.03 -1.74 -4.93
CA ARG A 206 10.12 -2.03 -5.88
C ARG A 206 9.63 -2.37 -7.27
N VAL A 207 8.33 -2.54 -7.48
CA VAL A 207 7.76 -2.54 -8.83
C VAL A 207 8.11 -1.21 -9.51
N CYS A 208 8.00 -0.08 -8.81
CA CYS A 208 8.34 1.24 -9.37
C CYS A 208 9.76 1.67 -8.97
N HIS A 209 10.08 1.62 -7.68
CA HIS A 209 11.40 1.97 -7.15
C HIS A 209 12.33 0.76 -7.17
N HIS A 210 12.66 0.27 -8.36
CA HIS A 210 13.32 -1.02 -8.55
C HIS A 210 14.73 -1.13 -7.95
N ASP A 211 15.44 0.00 -7.79
CA ASP A 211 16.77 0.05 -7.14
C ASP A 211 16.69 0.36 -5.63
N TRP A 212 15.47 0.44 -5.07
CA TRP A 212 15.26 0.68 -3.65
C TRP A 212 15.53 -0.59 -2.82
N GLY A 213 16.30 -0.42 -1.74
CA GLY A 213 16.68 -1.50 -0.82
C GLY A 213 17.10 -0.98 0.55
N ASP A 214 17.03 -1.87 1.54
CA ASP A 214 17.63 -1.76 2.89
C ASP A 214 17.31 -0.48 3.67
N GLY A 215 16.07 0.02 3.58
CA GLY A 215 15.64 1.17 4.38
C GLY A 215 16.33 2.48 4.05
N ARG A 216 16.95 2.57 2.86
CA ARG A 216 17.44 3.83 2.30
C ARG A 216 16.27 4.73 1.90
N GLU A 217 16.54 6.01 1.78
CA GLU A 217 15.61 6.97 1.21
C GLU A 217 15.17 6.54 -0.21
N VAL A 218 13.88 6.67 -0.49
CA VAL A 218 13.31 6.39 -1.80
C VAL A 218 13.64 7.55 -2.74
N LYS A 219 14.33 7.26 -3.83
CA LYS A 219 14.75 8.25 -4.83
C LYS A 219 13.75 8.37 -5.98
N SER A 220 13.70 9.56 -6.58
CA SER A 220 12.96 9.81 -7.83
C SER A 220 13.62 9.12 -9.03
N CYS A 221 12.88 8.92 -10.12
CA CYS A 221 13.43 8.33 -11.34
C CYS A 221 14.58 9.16 -11.94
N THR A 222 14.49 10.49 -11.85
CA THR A 222 15.39 11.44 -12.49
C THR A 222 16.57 11.86 -11.61
N THR A 223 16.81 11.13 -10.51
CA THR A 223 18.03 11.32 -9.73
C THR A 223 19.25 11.07 -10.60
N SER A 224 20.27 11.92 -10.46
CA SER A 224 21.53 11.83 -11.22
C SER A 224 22.08 10.40 -11.22
N GLY A 225 22.43 9.91 -12.41
CA GLY A 225 22.91 8.56 -12.68
C GLY A 225 21.82 7.54 -13.04
N CYS A 226 20.55 7.83 -12.79
CA CYS A 226 19.42 6.93 -13.04
C CYS A 226 18.75 7.19 -14.41
N HIS A 227 17.51 7.73 -14.42
CA HIS A 227 16.78 8.12 -15.63
C HIS A 227 16.82 9.64 -15.83
N ASP A 228 18.02 10.20 -15.82
CA ASP A 228 18.32 11.63 -15.77
C ASP A 228 18.59 12.27 -17.14
N GLN A 229 18.55 11.50 -18.23
CA GLN A 229 18.72 12.07 -19.58
C GLN A 229 17.43 12.78 -20.01
N LEU A 230 17.56 14.02 -20.47
CA LEU A 230 16.45 14.88 -20.90
C LEU A 230 16.04 14.70 -22.36
N LYS A 231 16.87 14.01 -23.16
CA LYS A 231 16.63 13.74 -24.58
C LYS A 231 16.76 12.24 -24.87
N ALA A 232 15.98 11.77 -25.83
CA ALA A 232 16.15 10.43 -26.39
C ALA A 232 17.45 10.35 -27.23
N ASP A 233 17.92 9.13 -27.44
CA ASP A 233 19.00 8.82 -28.37
C ASP A 233 18.64 9.30 -29.79
N GLU A 234 19.60 9.91 -30.48
CA GLU A 234 19.39 10.50 -31.80
C GLU A 234 18.98 9.46 -32.85
N SER A 235 19.44 8.22 -32.69
CA SER A 235 19.15 7.12 -33.61
C SER A 235 17.78 6.48 -33.40
N SER A 236 17.09 6.78 -32.28
CA SER A 236 15.82 6.13 -31.96
C SER A 236 15.01 6.91 -30.93
N ARG A 237 13.79 7.30 -31.30
CA ARG A 237 12.79 7.85 -30.37
C ARG A 237 11.91 6.79 -29.72
N ASN A 238 12.16 5.50 -29.99
CA ASN A 238 11.37 4.43 -29.42
C ASN A 238 11.66 4.32 -27.91
N ILE A 239 10.63 4.50 -27.08
CA ILE A 239 10.79 4.39 -25.62
C ILE A 239 11.27 3.00 -25.20
N SER A 240 10.97 1.96 -25.99
CA SER A 240 11.37 0.57 -25.77
C SER A 240 12.82 0.28 -26.12
N ASP A 241 13.49 1.18 -26.84
CA ASP A 241 14.89 1.01 -27.22
C ASP A 241 15.81 0.95 -25.98
N PRO A 242 16.73 -0.03 -25.88
CA PRO A 242 17.73 -0.09 -24.80
C PRO A 242 18.62 1.16 -24.70
N LYS A 243 18.86 1.87 -25.81
CA LYS A 243 19.63 3.13 -25.80
C LYS A 243 18.94 4.22 -24.98
N ASN A 244 17.61 4.21 -24.98
CA ASN A 244 16.78 5.14 -24.21
C ASN A 244 16.56 4.72 -22.75
N LYS A 245 17.35 3.78 -22.21
CA LYS A 245 17.15 3.30 -20.83
C LYS A 245 17.26 4.40 -19.77
N LYS A 246 18.10 5.43 -19.98
CA LYS A 246 18.27 6.55 -19.05
C LYS A 246 17.40 7.76 -19.40
N TYR A 247 16.65 7.72 -20.49
CA TYR A 247 15.76 8.80 -20.88
C TYR A 247 14.53 8.85 -19.98
N PHE A 248 14.28 9.99 -19.32
CA PHE A 248 13.24 10.09 -18.28
C PHE A 248 11.83 9.77 -18.80
N LEU A 249 11.47 10.28 -19.99
CA LEU A 249 10.15 10.02 -20.59
C LEU A 249 9.97 8.55 -20.93
N ALA A 250 11.04 7.87 -21.36
CA ALA A 250 10.97 6.43 -21.59
C ALA A 250 10.75 5.68 -20.28
N ALA A 251 11.40 6.08 -19.17
CA ALA A 251 11.23 5.46 -17.86
C ALA A 251 9.78 5.56 -17.35
N TYR A 252 9.21 6.77 -17.29
CA TYR A 252 7.84 6.99 -16.83
C TYR A 252 6.82 6.28 -17.73
N HIS A 253 6.88 6.47 -19.05
CA HIS A 253 5.92 5.85 -19.94
C HIS A 253 6.03 4.33 -19.95
N LYS A 254 7.23 3.74 -19.97
CA LYS A 254 7.38 2.28 -19.87
C LYS A 254 6.75 1.75 -18.59
N LYS A 255 6.96 2.42 -17.45
CA LYS A 255 6.50 1.93 -16.15
C LYS A 255 4.97 2.05 -16.01
N CYS A 256 4.41 3.22 -16.31
CA CYS A 256 2.99 3.48 -16.13
C CYS A 256 2.16 2.81 -17.23
N PHE A 257 2.49 3.08 -18.51
CA PHE A 257 1.66 2.65 -19.64
C PHE A 257 1.65 1.13 -19.80
N HIS A 258 2.80 0.45 -19.72
CA HIS A 258 2.81 -1.01 -19.90
C HIS A 258 2.08 -1.72 -18.78
N CYS A 259 2.23 -1.29 -17.52
CA CYS A 259 1.48 -1.86 -16.40
C CYS A 259 -0.03 -1.73 -16.63
N HIS A 260 -0.52 -0.53 -16.97
CA HIS A 260 -1.94 -0.31 -17.23
C HIS A 260 -2.45 -1.07 -18.46
N LEU A 261 -1.63 -1.18 -19.51
CA LEU A 261 -1.93 -1.95 -20.71
C LEU A 261 -2.07 -3.44 -20.40
N ASP A 262 -1.18 -3.99 -19.58
CA ASP A 262 -1.21 -5.40 -19.21
C ASP A 262 -2.38 -5.72 -18.28
N LEU A 263 -2.71 -4.82 -17.34
CA LEU A 263 -3.95 -4.92 -16.54
C LEU A 263 -5.20 -4.92 -17.43
N LYS A 264 -5.23 -4.08 -18.47
CA LYS A 264 -6.33 -4.07 -19.45
C LYS A 264 -6.43 -5.39 -20.21
N LYS A 265 -5.30 -5.96 -20.66
CA LYS A 265 -5.27 -7.27 -21.33
C LYS A 265 -5.78 -8.38 -20.40
N GLN A 266 -5.31 -8.41 -19.15
CA GLN A 266 -5.75 -9.37 -18.13
C GLN A 266 -7.25 -9.28 -17.88
N LYS A 267 -7.78 -8.06 -17.72
CA LYS A 267 -9.23 -7.83 -17.57
C LYS A 267 -10.00 -8.40 -18.76
N ASN A 268 -9.55 -8.16 -19.98
CA ASN A 268 -10.21 -8.68 -21.19
C ASN A 268 -10.20 -10.22 -21.23
N ILE A 269 -9.13 -10.86 -20.78
CA ILE A 269 -9.05 -12.33 -20.69
C ILE A 269 -10.04 -12.86 -19.64
N LEU A 270 -10.13 -12.21 -18.48
CA LEU A 270 -11.05 -12.62 -17.41
C LEU A 270 -12.52 -12.45 -17.81
N VAL A 271 -12.84 -11.35 -18.51
CA VAL A 271 -14.18 -11.15 -19.11
C VAL A 271 -14.50 -12.27 -20.09
N LYS A 272 -13.56 -12.65 -20.96
CA LYS A 272 -13.77 -13.74 -21.93
C LYS A 272 -13.92 -15.13 -21.30
N THR A 273 -13.50 -15.30 -20.04
CA THR A 273 -13.51 -16.59 -19.34
C THR A 273 -14.54 -16.64 -18.21
N ASP A 274 -15.48 -15.69 -18.16
CA ASP A 274 -16.51 -15.53 -17.13
C ASP A 274 -15.99 -15.57 -15.68
N LYS A 275 -14.73 -15.18 -15.48
CA LYS A 275 -14.10 -15.12 -14.14
C LYS A 275 -14.34 -13.75 -13.50
N ILE A 276 -15.59 -13.47 -13.16
CA ILE A 276 -16.06 -12.17 -12.64
C ILE A 276 -15.32 -11.75 -11.35
N ASP A 277 -15.01 -12.70 -10.47
CA ASP A 277 -14.27 -12.42 -9.22
C ASP A 277 -12.89 -11.81 -9.47
N GLY A 278 -12.19 -12.28 -10.51
CA GLY A 278 -10.89 -11.75 -10.91
C GLY A 278 -10.96 -10.34 -11.50
N ILE A 279 -12.10 -9.97 -12.10
CA ILE A 279 -12.32 -8.63 -12.67
C ILE A 279 -12.46 -7.59 -11.56
N THR A 280 -13.12 -7.95 -10.47
CA THR A 280 -13.32 -7.05 -9.32
C THR A 280 -12.01 -6.75 -8.60
N ALA A 281 -11.04 -7.68 -8.64
CA ALA A 281 -9.70 -7.51 -8.10
C ALA A 281 -8.78 -6.60 -8.95
N LEU A 282 -9.11 -6.34 -10.22
CA LEU A 282 -8.32 -5.47 -11.08
C LEU A 282 -8.78 -4.00 -10.96
N ASN A 283 -7.83 -3.07 -10.82
CA ASN A 283 -8.12 -1.64 -10.72
C ASN A 283 -8.85 -1.15 -11.98
N LYS A 284 -10.10 -0.69 -11.82
CA LYS A 284 -11.00 -0.35 -12.93
C LYS A 284 -10.60 0.94 -13.68
N ASN A 285 -9.68 1.74 -13.14
CA ASN A 285 -9.46 3.13 -13.57
C ASN A 285 -8.05 3.42 -14.11
N ALA A 286 -7.30 2.40 -14.53
CA ALA A 286 -5.93 2.58 -15.01
C ALA A 286 -5.88 3.31 -16.38
N PRO A 287 -5.37 4.57 -16.47
CA PRO A 287 -5.35 5.33 -17.71
C PRO A 287 -4.31 4.80 -18.71
N ILE A 288 -4.69 4.72 -19.98
CA ILE A 288 -3.79 4.34 -21.09
C ILE A 288 -3.73 5.39 -22.22
N ARG A 289 -4.32 6.57 -21.99
CA ARG A 289 -4.35 7.69 -22.95
C ARG A 289 -3.63 8.88 -22.33
N CYS A 290 -3.04 9.75 -23.15
CA CYS A 290 -2.26 10.90 -22.69
C CYS A 290 -3.02 11.75 -21.66
N ASN A 291 -4.25 12.18 -21.98
CA ASN A 291 -5.06 13.04 -21.10
C ASN A 291 -5.60 12.30 -19.86
N GLY A 292 -5.46 10.97 -19.80
CA GLY A 292 -5.78 10.21 -18.59
C GLY A 292 -4.69 10.33 -17.51
N CYS A 293 -3.47 10.70 -17.90
CA CYS A 293 -2.34 10.91 -16.97
C CYS A 293 -1.95 12.40 -16.88
N HIS A 294 -1.91 13.09 -18.02
CA HIS A 294 -1.59 14.52 -18.12
C HIS A 294 -2.87 15.34 -18.06
N ASN A 295 -3.47 15.38 -16.87
CA ASN A 295 -4.70 16.10 -16.56
C ASN A 295 -4.49 17.17 -15.48
N GLY A 296 -3.24 17.46 -15.11
CA GLY A 296 -2.93 18.67 -14.34
C GLY A 296 -3.39 19.89 -15.14
N GLU A 297 -3.88 20.91 -14.45
CA GLU A 297 -4.17 22.21 -15.04
C GLU A 297 -2.89 22.89 -15.56
#